data_AF-A0AAX2BFK5-F1
#
_entry.id   AF-A0AAX2BFK5-F1
#
_cell.length_a   1.000
_cell.length_b   1.000
_cell.length_c   1.000
_cell.angle_alpha   90.00
_cell.angle_beta   90.00
_cell.angle_gamma   90.00
#
_symmetry.space_group_name_H-M   'P 1'
#
loop_
_entity.id
_entity.type
_entity.pdbx_description
1 polymer ?
#
loop_
_entity_poly.entity_id
_entity_poly.type
_entity_poly.pdbx_seq_one_letter_code
_entity_poly.pdbx_strand_id
1 'polypeptide(L)'
;MLFDHYALNALPLKNRIVMPPMTRSRAGAGDVATDMMADYYAQRASAGLIISEGTQISQQGQGYAWTPGIYSDAQIAGWKKVTDAVHKAGGKIFAQLWHVGRVSHTVLQPGGAAPVSSSAIQAPGVKVFVDVEGRGPENGVGEMVQHDMPRALTLEEIPAIVNDYAQAARNAIAAGFDGIELHGANGYLINQFIDSQANLRDDEYGGSLQNRLRFMREVVTAVSAAIGKERVGIRLAPLTTLMGSKDDTPEATYLAAASVLNELGIAYIHIAEADWEDAPVMPAAFKEALRIIFHGTLIYSGKYTKIRAEEALANGWADLIGFGRPFIANPDLPHRLKNDLPLNAPIKETFFGGGKEGYLDYPAS
;
A
#
# COMPACT_ATOMS: atom_id res chain seq x y z
N MET A 1 15.01 -20.86 0.84
CA MET A 1 13.72 -20.63 1.52
C MET A 1 12.74 -19.85 0.65
N LEU A 2 13.22 -18.94 -0.20
CA LEU A 2 12.37 -18.00 -0.95
C LEU A 2 11.31 -18.67 -1.85
N PHE A 3 11.59 -19.88 -2.35
CA PHE A 3 10.72 -20.62 -3.26
C PHE A 3 9.85 -21.67 -2.56
N ASP A 4 9.95 -21.79 -1.25
CA ASP A 4 9.17 -22.76 -0.47
C ASP A 4 7.73 -22.27 -0.30
N HIS A 5 6.79 -23.20 -0.22
CA HIS A 5 5.41 -22.88 0.15
C HIS A 5 5.35 -22.20 1.52
N TYR A 6 4.40 -21.30 1.69
CA TYR A 6 4.13 -20.62 2.96
C TYR A 6 2.62 -20.58 3.21
N ALA A 7 2.20 -20.77 4.46
CA ALA A 7 0.81 -20.63 4.84
C ALA A 7 0.63 -19.28 5.54
N LEU A 8 0.03 -18.30 4.85
CA LEU A 8 -0.39 -17.05 5.45
C LEU A 8 -1.73 -17.29 6.13
N ASN A 9 -1.69 -17.65 7.42
CA ASN A 9 -2.84 -18.23 8.12
C ASN A 9 -3.39 -19.45 7.34
N ALA A 10 -4.67 -19.40 6.95
CA ALA A 10 -5.30 -20.44 6.14
C ALA A 10 -5.05 -20.30 4.63
N LEU A 11 -4.35 -19.25 4.17
CA LEU A 11 -4.12 -18.98 2.76
C LEU A 11 -2.79 -19.61 2.28
N PRO A 12 -2.82 -20.67 1.45
CA PRO A 12 -1.60 -21.27 0.93
C PRO A 12 -0.97 -20.37 -0.15
N LEU A 13 0.28 -20.01 0.06
CA LEU A 13 1.13 -19.31 -0.91
C LEU A 13 2.11 -20.31 -1.53
N LYS A 14 2.35 -20.16 -2.83
CA LYS A 14 3.22 -21.05 -3.61
C LYS A 14 4.72 -20.78 -3.48
N ASN A 15 5.08 -19.62 -2.95
CA ASN A 15 6.45 -19.20 -2.65
C ASN A 15 6.38 -18.02 -1.66
N ARG A 16 7.54 -17.55 -1.18
CA ARG A 16 7.66 -16.42 -0.26
C ARG A 16 7.89 -15.08 -0.95
N ILE A 17 7.62 -14.99 -2.25
CA ILE A 17 7.84 -13.80 -3.08
C ILE A 17 6.53 -13.03 -3.18
N VAL A 18 6.55 -11.77 -2.75
CA VAL A 18 5.40 -10.86 -2.76
C VAL A 18 5.58 -9.83 -3.86
N MET A 19 4.53 -9.57 -4.62
CA MET A 19 4.41 -8.36 -5.42
C MET A 19 3.84 -7.26 -4.52
N PRO A 20 4.68 -6.31 -4.06
CA PRO A 20 4.21 -5.24 -3.18
C PRO A 20 3.33 -4.27 -3.98
N PRO A 21 2.56 -3.43 -3.28
CA PRO A 21 1.66 -2.46 -3.89
C PRO A 21 2.44 -1.42 -4.70
N MET A 22 2.02 -1.18 -5.94
CA MET A 22 2.66 -0.26 -6.87
C MET A 22 1.60 0.49 -7.69
N THR A 23 1.37 1.77 -7.38
CA THR A 23 0.46 2.63 -8.15
C THR A 23 0.89 2.76 -9.59
N ARG A 24 -0.05 2.52 -10.53
CA ARG A 24 0.22 2.58 -11.97
C ARG A 24 -0.62 3.63 -12.71
N SER A 25 -1.62 4.21 -12.06
CA SER A 25 -2.49 5.27 -12.59
C SER A 25 -3.13 4.91 -13.94
N ARG A 26 -3.74 3.71 -14.02
CA ARG A 26 -4.36 3.15 -15.24
C ARG A 26 -5.83 2.75 -15.03
N ALA A 27 -6.49 3.29 -14.01
CA ALA A 27 -7.93 3.14 -13.84
C ALA A 27 -8.69 3.92 -14.92
N GLY A 28 -9.85 3.39 -15.32
CA GLY A 28 -10.72 4.02 -16.29
C GLY A 28 -11.58 5.13 -15.67
N ALA A 29 -12.54 5.63 -16.45
CA ALA A 29 -13.52 6.60 -15.96
C ALA A 29 -14.25 6.11 -14.70
N GLY A 30 -14.46 7.01 -13.73
CA GLY A 30 -15.03 6.67 -12.43
C GLY A 30 -14.09 5.89 -11.50
N ASP A 31 -12.77 5.97 -11.75
CA ASP A 31 -11.73 5.24 -11.02
C ASP A 31 -11.95 3.71 -11.02
N VAL A 32 -12.54 3.19 -12.10
CA VAL A 32 -12.90 1.76 -12.22
C VAL A 32 -11.69 0.97 -12.74
N ALA A 33 -11.39 -0.16 -12.09
CA ALA A 33 -10.36 -1.07 -12.58
C ALA A 33 -10.72 -1.63 -13.97
N THR A 34 -9.74 -1.66 -14.89
CA THR A 34 -9.95 -1.98 -16.30
C THR A 34 -9.58 -3.42 -16.66
N ASP A 35 -9.99 -3.89 -17.83
CA ASP A 35 -9.58 -5.21 -18.34
C ASP A 35 -8.04 -5.30 -18.50
N MET A 36 -7.39 -4.18 -18.84
CA MET A 36 -5.93 -4.09 -18.90
C MET A 36 -5.26 -4.33 -17.54
N MET A 37 -5.89 -3.86 -16.46
CA MET A 37 -5.42 -4.14 -15.10
C MET A 37 -5.60 -5.63 -14.75
N ALA A 38 -6.69 -6.26 -15.21
CA ALA A 38 -6.90 -7.70 -15.01
C ALA A 38 -5.79 -8.52 -15.68
N ASP A 39 -5.43 -8.20 -16.92
CA ASP A 39 -4.30 -8.82 -17.64
C ASP A 39 -2.98 -8.60 -16.90
N TYR A 40 -2.74 -7.38 -16.39
CA TYR A 40 -1.50 -7.02 -15.69
C TYR A 40 -1.26 -7.85 -14.43
N TYR A 41 -2.29 -7.98 -13.60
CA TYR A 41 -2.19 -8.77 -12.38
C TYR A 41 -2.18 -10.28 -12.68
N ALA A 42 -2.92 -10.75 -13.69
CA ALA A 42 -2.90 -12.15 -14.11
C ALA A 42 -1.52 -12.59 -14.61
N GLN A 43 -0.81 -11.75 -15.37
CA GLN A 43 0.58 -12.00 -15.79
C GLN A 43 1.52 -12.23 -14.59
N ARG A 44 1.23 -11.60 -13.45
CA ARG A 44 2.04 -11.65 -12.22
C ARG A 44 1.53 -12.64 -11.19
N ALA A 45 0.51 -13.43 -11.54
CA ALA A 45 -0.11 -14.40 -10.66
C ALA A 45 0.87 -15.43 -10.10
N SER A 46 2.07 -15.61 -10.70
CA SER A 46 3.15 -16.47 -10.21
C SER A 46 3.77 -16.03 -8.86
N ALA A 47 3.55 -14.79 -8.44
CA ALA A 47 3.86 -14.34 -7.08
C ALA A 47 3.19 -15.23 -6.02
N GLY A 48 3.83 -15.39 -4.86
CA GLY A 48 3.22 -16.04 -3.70
C GLY A 48 1.99 -15.27 -3.24
N LEU A 49 2.12 -13.95 -3.15
CA LEU A 49 1.03 -13.01 -2.87
C LEU A 49 1.20 -11.74 -3.73
N ILE A 50 0.11 -11.27 -4.31
CA ILE A 50 0.01 -9.93 -4.90
C ILE A 50 -0.68 -9.01 -3.91
N ILE A 51 -0.15 -7.80 -3.76
CA ILE A 51 -0.87 -6.70 -3.12
C ILE A 51 -1.13 -5.68 -4.23
N SER A 52 -2.40 -5.33 -4.43
CA SER A 52 -2.81 -4.40 -5.49
C SER A 52 -2.16 -3.03 -5.34
N GLU A 53 -2.23 -2.21 -6.36
CA GLU A 53 -2.00 -0.78 -6.20
C GLU A 53 -2.90 -0.14 -5.14
N GLY A 54 -2.47 1.01 -4.63
CA GLY A 54 -3.24 1.81 -3.67
C GLY A 54 -4.62 2.10 -4.23
N THR A 55 -5.65 1.67 -3.50
CA THR A 55 -7.04 1.72 -3.91
C THR A 55 -7.82 2.59 -2.95
N GLN A 56 -8.28 3.76 -3.40
CA GLN A 56 -8.89 4.73 -2.50
C GLN A 56 -10.21 4.24 -1.90
N ILE A 57 -10.37 4.41 -0.59
CA ILE A 57 -11.56 3.96 0.18
C ILE A 57 -12.77 4.89 0.01
N SER A 58 -12.54 6.10 -0.49
CA SER A 58 -13.53 7.14 -0.74
C SER A 58 -12.93 8.14 -1.74
N GLN A 59 -13.76 9.03 -2.31
CA GLN A 59 -13.25 10.10 -3.18
C GLN A 59 -12.33 11.07 -2.41
N GLN A 60 -12.63 11.38 -1.15
CA GLN A 60 -11.75 12.21 -0.30
C GLN A 60 -10.36 11.58 -0.11
N GLY A 61 -10.30 10.24 -0.10
CA GLY A 61 -9.07 9.47 -0.01
C GLY A 61 -8.21 9.46 -1.27
N GLN A 62 -8.64 10.08 -2.38
CA GLN A 62 -7.88 10.14 -3.63
C GLN A 62 -6.84 11.27 -3.61
N GLY A 63 -5.63 10.98 -4.10
CA GLY A 63 -4.55 11.97 -4.22
C GLY A 63 -3.82 11.95 -5.54
N TYR A 64 -4.15 11.01 -6.42
CA TYR A 64 -3.52 10.86 -7.71
C TYR A 64 -4.59 10.58 -8.76
N ALA A 65 -4.43 11.16 -9.94
CA ALA A 65 -5.32 10.91 -11.07
C ALA A 65 -5.22 9.45 -11.51
N TRP A 66 -6.37 8.92 -11.93
CA TRP A 66 -6.53 7.61 -12.57
C TRP A 66 -6.06 6.43 -11.70
N THR A 67 -6.12 6.58 -10.38
CA THR A 67 -5.97 5.48 -9.43
C THR A 67 -7.32 4.83 -9.14
N PRO A 68 -7.39 3.52 -8.91
CA PRO A 68 -8.66 2.83 -8.74
C PRO A 68 -9.30 3.08 -7.37
N GLY A 69 -10.62 3.15 -7.31
CA GLY A 69 -11.38 3.19 -6.04
C GLY A 69 -11.97 1.84 -5.64
N ILE A 70 -12.55 1.76 -4.45
CA ILE A 70 -13.34 0.60 -3.98
C ILE A 70 -14.54 1.03 -3.11
N TYR A 71 -15.25 2.08 -3.52
CA TYR A 71 -16.37 2.69 -2.79
C TYR A 71 -17.67 2.74 -3.60
N SER A 72 -17.66 2.32 -4.87
CA SER A 72 -18.86 2.24 -5.71
C SER A 72 -19.06 0.85 -6.33
N ASP A 73 -20.30 0.54 -6.72
CA ASP A 73 -20.63 -0.75 -7.36
C ASP A 73 -19.86 -1.00 -8.66
N ALA A 74 -19.64 0.06 -9.45
CA ALA A 74 -18.86 -0.03 -10.68
C ALA A 74 -17.39 -0.40 -10.40
N GLN A 75 -16.81 0.18 -9.34
CA GLN A 75 -15.44 -0.15 -8.90
C GLN A 75 -15.34 -1.58 -8.39
N ILE A 76 -16.31 -2.04 -7.60
CA ILE A 76 -16.40 -3.44 -7.12
C ILE A 76 -16.46 -4.40 -8.32
N ALA A 77 -17.31 -4.11 -9.31
CA ALA A 77 -17.42 -4.92 -10.52
C ALA A 77 -16.13 -4.94 -11.35
N GLY A 78 -15.44 -3.79 -11.48
CA GLY A 78 -14.15 -3.70 -12.16
C GLY A 78 -13.08 -4.55 -11.45
N TRP A 79 -12.95 -4.39 -10.13
CA TRP A 79 -12.02 -5.19 -9.33
C TRP A 79 -12.34 -6.68 -9.35
N LYS A 80 -13.62 -7.06 -9.41
CA LYS A 80 -14.02 -8.45 -9.54
C LYS A 80 -13.45 -9.12 -10.79
N LYS A 81 -13.38 -8.40 -11.93
CA LYS A 81 -12.73 -8.93 -13.13
C LYS A 81 -11.23 -9.21 -12.89
N VAL A 82 -10.56 -8.32 -12.15
CA VAL A 82 -9.14 -8.44 -11.83
C VAL A 82 -8.89 -9.65 -10.93
N THR A 83 -9.64 -9.79 -9.83
CA THR A 83 -9.49 -10.90 -8.89
C THR A 83 -9.82 -12.23 -9.56
N ASP A 84 -10.90 -12.29 -10.35
CA ASP A 84 -11.26 -13.49 -11.12
C ASP A 84 -10.13 -13.91 -12.08
N ALA A 85 -9.49 -12.95 -12.77
CA ALA A 85 -8.37 -13.23 -13.66
C ALA A 85 -7.13 -13.74 -12.91
N VAL A 86 -6.79 -13.14 -11.77
CA VAL A 86 -5.69 -13.58 -10.90
C VAL A 86 -5.95 -14.99 -10.37
N HIS A 87 -7.15 -15.26 -9.88
CA HIS A 87 -7.53 -16.57 -9.34
C HIS A 87 -7.56 -17.64 -10.43
N LYS A 88 -8.04 -17.33 -11.63
CA LYS A 88 -7.97 -18.22 -12.80
C LYS A 88 -6.52 -18.57 -13.16
N ALA A 89 -5.59 -17.64 -12.99
CA ALA A 89 -4.15 -17.86 -13.16
C ALA A 89 -3.47 -18.50 -11.92
N GLY A 90 -4.24 -18.88 -10.89
CA GLY A 90 -3.74 -19.55 -9.69
C GLY A 90 -2.93 -18.63 -8.75
N GLY A 91 -3.17 -17.32 -8.80
CA GLY A 91 -2.57 -16.32 -7.91
C GLY A 91 -3.44 -16.01 -6.70
N LYS A 92 -2.85 -15.27 -5.74
CA LYS A 92 -3.49 -14.73 -4.54
C LYS A 92 -3.32 -13.22 -4.52
N ILE A 93 -4.37 -12.48 -4.19
CA ILE A 93 -4.35 -11.02 -4.24
C ILE A 93 -5.08 -10.36 -3.07
N PHE A 94 -4.41 -9.38 -2.46
CA PHE A 94 -4.95 -8.51 -1.43
C PHE A 94 -5.16 -7.10 -1.97
N ALA A 95 -6.22 -6.42 -1.54
CA ALA A 95 -6.47 -5.02 -1.90
C ALA A 95 -5.70 -4.09 -0.95
N GLN A 96 -4.87 -3.18 -1.47
CA GLN A 96 -4.30 -2.14 -0.62
C GLN A 96 -5.27 -0.97 -0.44
N LEU A 97 -5.88 -0.86 0.75
CA LEU A 97 -6.82 0.20 1.09
C LEU A 97 -6.09 1.50 1.42
N TRP A 98 -6.51 2.58 0.76
CA TRP A 98 -5.75 3.82 0.73
C TRP A 98 -6.60 5.04 1.04
N HIS A 99 -6.04 5.93 1.86
CA HIS A 99 -6.50 7.30 2.02
C HIS A 99 -5.26 8.19 2.05
N VAL A 100 -5.08 9.05 1.06
CA VAL A 100 -3.84 9.83 0.90
C VAL A 100 -3.65 10.91 1.97
N GLY A 101 -4.73 11.35 2.60
CA GLY A 101 -4.70 12.44 3.57
C GLY A 101 -4.21 13.73 2.91
N ARG A 102 -3.21 14.40 3.48
CA ARG A 102 -2.71 15.68 2.93
C ARG A 102 -2.14 15.60 1.52
N VAL A 103 -1.70 14.42 1.07
CA VAL A 103 -1.01 14.21 -0.20
C VAL A 103 -2.05 14.15 -1.33
N SER A 104 -2.76 15.26 -1.53
CA SER A 104 -3.83 15.42 -2.52
C SER A 104 -3.92 16.87 -3.01
N HIS A 105 -4.77 17.10 -4.00
CA HIS A 105 -5.02 18.40 -4.60
C HIS A 105 -6.53 18.64 -4.71
N THR A 106 -6.95 19.89 -4.56
CA THR A 106 -8.36 20.31 -4.58
C THR A 106 -9.11 19.84 -5.83
N VAL A 107 -8.45 19.78 -6.99
CA VAL A 107 -9.05 19.25 -8.24
C VAL A 107 -9.53 17.80 -8.16
N LEU A 108 -8.97 17.00 -7.25
CA LEU A 108 -9.40 15.61 -7.02
C LEU A 108 -10.46 15.50 -5.93
N GLN A 109 -10.63 16.54 -5.11
CA GLN A 109 -11.45 16.50 -3.92
C GLN A 109 -12.93 16.76 -4.25
N PRO A 110 -13.86 16.14 -3.50
CA PRO A 110 -15.29 16.41 -3.66
C PRO A 110 -15.59 17.91 -3.55
N GLY A 111 -16.19 18.47 -4.60
CA GLY A 111 -16.54 19.89 -4.64
C GLY A 111 -15.36 20.87 -4.56
N GLY A 112 -14.13 20.43 -4.87
CA GLY A 112 -12.95 21.29 -4.79
C GLY A 112 -12.48 21.57 -3.35
N ALA A 113 -12.93 20.77 -2.38
CA ALA A 113 -12.58 20.97 -0.98
C ALA A 113 -11.07 20.80 -0.71
N ALA A 114 -10.58 21.38 0.38
CA ALA A 114 -9.21 21.13 0.83
C ALA A 114 -9.03 19.65 1.21
N PRO A 115 -7.87 19.04 0.88
CA PRO A 115 -7.47 17.74 1.42
C PRO A 115 -7.54 17.71 2.95
N VAL A 116 -7.66 16.52 3.54
CA VAL A 116 -7.74 16.34 4.99
C VAL A 116 -6.50 15.66 5.55
N SER A 117 -6.16 15.92 6.81
CA SER A 117 -4.98 15.37 7.48
C SER A 117 -5.18 15.33 9.00
N SER A 118 -4.22 14.73 9.72
CA SER A 118 -4.13 14.86 11.18
C SER A 118 -3.93 16.33 11.60
N SER A 119 -3.17 17.11 10.84
CA SER A 119 -2.90 18.53 11.07
C SER A 119 -2.82 19.34 9.77
N ALA A 120 -3.07 20.65 9.85
CA ALA A 120 -3.03 21.59 8.72
C ALA A 120 -1.58 21.95 8.34
N ILE A 121 -0.85 20.96 7.80
CA ILE A 121 0.57 21.08 7.45
C ILE A 121 0.75 20.65 6.00
N GLN A 122 1.15 21.58 5.14
CA GLN A 122 1.63 21.26 3.80
C GLN A 122 3.07 20.72 3.87
N ALA A 123 3.42 19.76 3.03
CA ALA A 123 4.79 19.28 2.86
C ALA A 123 5.40 19.93 1.59
N PRO A 124 6.32 20.91 1.74
CA PRO A 124 6.92 21.57 0.60
C PRO A 124 7.69 20.60 -0.30
N GLY A 125 7.51 20.74 -1.61
CA GLY A 125 8.19 19.90 -2.61
C GLY A 125 7.56 18.53 -2.83
N VAL A 126 6.58 18.14 -2.01
CA VAL A 126 5.80 16.92 -2.23
C VAL A 126 4.78 17.18 -3.34
N LYS A 127 4.88 16.39 -4.40
CA LYS A 127 4.04 16.52 -5.59
C LYS A 127 3.07 15.36 -5.74
N VAL A 128 1.90 15.65 -6.28
CA VAL A 128 0.84 14.71 -6.63
C VAL A 128 0.59 14.73 -8.14
N PHE A 129 0.22 13.58 -8.69
CA PHE A 129 -0.08 13.42 -10.11
C PHE A 129 -1.55 13.78 -10.35
N VAL A 130 -1.84 14.82 -11.12
CA VAL A 130 -3.20 15.29 -11.35
C VAL A 130 -3.45 15.58 -12.82
N ASP A 131 -4.70 15.46 -13.24
CA ASP A 131 -5.19 15.98 -14.51
C ASP A 131 -5.94 17.30 -14.22
N VAL A 132 -5.21 18.42 -14.24
CA VAL A 132 -5.76 19.74 -13.85
C VAL A 132 -6.88 20.18 -14.79
N GLU A 133 -6.82 19.79 -16.05
CA GLU A 133 -7.81 20.14 -17.06
C GLU A 133 -9.05 19.23 -17.03
N GLY A 134 -9.00 18.13 -16.27
CA GLY A 134 -10.12 17.22 -16.08
C GLY A 134 -10.56 16.50 -17.35
N ARG A 135 -9.63 16.25 -18.28
CA ARG A 135 -9.91 15.58 -19.57
C ARG A 135 -10.09 14.06 -19.44
N GLY A 136 -9.80 13.50 -18.27
CA GLY A 136 -10.01 12.10 -17.93
C GLY A 136 -8.92 11.17 -18.47
N PRO A 137 -8.93 9.88 -18.10
CA PRO A 137 -7.85 8.94 -18.41
C PRO A 137 -7.63 8.69 -19.91
N GLU A 138 -8.62 8.97 -20.76
CA GLU A 138 -8.55 8.75 -22.21
C GLU A 138 -7.90 9.93 -22.96
N ASN A 139 -8.07 11.16 -22.47
CA ASN A 139 -7.71 12.37 -23.20
C ASN A 139 -6.86 13.35 -22.39
N GLY A 140 -6.66 13.08 -21.09
CA GLY A 140 -5.92 13.92 -20.17
C GLY A 140 -4.43 13.62 -20.20
N VAL A 141 -3.66 14.62 -19.77
CA VAL A 141 -2.23 14.52 -19.54
C VAL A 141 -2.01 14.85 -18.08
N GLY A 142 -1.57 13.87 -17.31
CA GLY A 142 -1.31 14.10 -15.91
C GLY A 142 0.03 14.79 -15.70
N GLU A 143 0.08 15.65 -14.70
CA GLU A 143 1.28 16.39 -14.32
C GLU A 143 1.54 16.31 -12.81
N MET A 144 2.81 16.44 -12.43
CA MET A 144 3.22 16.44 -11.03
C MET A 144 3.16 17.87 -10.49
N VAL A 145 2.14 18.16 -9.68
CA VAL A 145 1.90 19.47 -9.06
C VAL A 145 2.14 19.42 -7.57
N GLN A 146 2.48 20.55 -6.95
CA GLN A 146 2.53 20.64 -5.49
C GLN A 146 1.16 20.32 -4.89
N HIS A 147 1.11 19.47 -3.87
CA HIS A 147 -0.14 19.16 -3.18
C HIS A 147 -0.66 20.38 -2.39
N ASP A 148 -1.97 20.50 -2.23
CA ASP A 148 -2.59 21.66 -1.59
C ASP A 148 -2.47 21.63 -0.06
N MET A 149 -2.66 22.79 0.58
CA MET A 149 -2.72 22.90 2.04
C MET A 149 -3.91 22.06 2.57
N PRO A 150 -3.68 21.06 3.44
CA PRO A 150 -4.78 20.31 4.02
C PRO A 150 -5.45 21.11 5.14
N ARG A 151 -6.68 20.73 5.47
CA ARG A 151 -7.31 21.05 6.76
C ARG A 151 -7.09 19.90 7.75
N ALA A 152 -7.01 20.23 9.04
CA ALA A 152 -7.05 19.22 10.09
C ALA A 152 -8.46 18.62 10.16
N LEU A 153 -8.56 17.30 10.33
CA LEU A 153 -9.82 16.63 10.63
C LEU A 153 -10.36 17.06 11.99
N THR A 154 -11.67 17.27 12.10
CA THR A 154 -12.31 17.41 13.40
C THR A 154 -12.49 16.05 14.08
N LEU A 155 -12.76 16.04 15.38
CA LEU A 155 -13.01 14.79 16.13
C LEU A 155 -14.22 14.02 15.58
N GLU A 156 -15.23 14.75 15.12
CA GLU A 156 -16.49 14.18 14.61
C GLU A 156 -16.32 13.54 13.23
N GLU A 157 -15.30 13.92 12.46
CA GLU A 157 -15.04 13.39 11.11
C GLU A 157 -14.26 12.06 11.15
N ILE A 158 -13.43 11.83 12.17
CA ILE A 158 -12.57 10.65 12.25
C ILE A 158 -13.37 9.33 12.24
N PRO A 159 -14.48 9.17 13.00
CA PRO A 159 -15.29 7.95 12.95
C PRO A 159 -15.85 7.63 11.57
N ALA A 160 -16.19 8.64 10.76
CA ALA A 160 -16.68 8.44 9.40
C ALA A 160 -15.60 7.82 8.50
N ILE A 161 -14.36 8.30 8.60
CA ILE A 161 -13.22 7.74 7.85
C ILE A 161 -12.91 6.30 8.30
N VAL A 162 -12.99 6.01 9.60
CA VAL A 162 -12.84 4.63 10.11
C VAL A 162 -13.90 3.72 9.49
N ASN A 163 -15.15 4.19 9.37
CA ASN A 163 -16.22 3.46 8.71
C ASN A 163 -16.00 3.31 7.20
N ASP A 164 -15.44 4.31 6.52
CA ASP A 164 -15.06 4.22 5.10
C ASP A 164 -14.03 3.10 4.88
N TYR A 165 -13.02 2.97 5.75
CA TYR A 165 -12.07 1.85 5.69
C TYR A 165 -12.78 0.50 5.86
N ALA A 166 -13.68 0.39 6.84
CA ALA A 166 -14.43 -0.84 7.08
C ALA A 166 -15.36 -1.20 5.90
N GLN A 167 -15.99 -0.19 5.28
CA GLN A 167 -16.82 -0.39 4.10
C GLN A 167 -15.99 -0.78 2.87
N ALA A 168 -14.86 -0.12 2.65
CA ALA A 168 -13.92 -0.46 1.59
C ALA A 168 -13.39 -1.90 1.74
N ALA A 169 -13.14 -2.35 2.98
CA ALA A 169 -12.76 -3.74 3.24
C ALA A 169 -13.88 -4.72 2.86
N ARG A 170 -15.14 -4.44 3.22
CA ARG A 170 -16.29 -5.26 2.78
C ARG A 170 -16.41 -5.31 1.26
N ASN A 171 -16.24 -4.16 0.61
CA ASN A 171 -16.29 -4.03 -0.83
C ASN A 171 -15.15 -4.81 -1.52
N ALA A 172 -13.94 -4.80 -0.96
CA ALA A 172 -12.82 -5.58 -1.46
C ALA A 172 -13.11 -7.10 -1.37
N ILE A 173 -13.67 -7.57 -0.25
CA ILE A 173 -14.07 -8.99 -0.13
C ILE A 173 -15.19 -9.32 -1.12
N ALA A 174 -16.18 -8.44 -1.31
CA ALA A 174 -17.23 -8.61 -2.31
C ALA A 174 -16.69 -8.64 -3.76
N ALA A 175 -15.62 -7.89 -4.02
CA ALA A 175 -14.88 -7.92 -5.27
C ALA A 175 -13.98 -9.17 -5.42
N GLY A 176 -13.96 -10.08 -4.44
CA GLY A 176 -13.23 -11.35 -4.54
C GLY A 176 -11.75 -11.29 -4.15
N PHE A 177 -11.28 -10.23 -3.48
CA PHE A 177 -9.92 -10.24 -2.92
C PHE A 177 -9.79 -11.30 -1.81
N ASP A 178 -8.61 -11.92 -1.69
CA ASP A 178 -8.31 -12.90 -0.64
C ASP A 178 -8.16 -12.23 0.75
N GLY A 179 -7.92 -10.93 0.78
CA GLY A 179 -7.79 -10.09 1.97
C GLY A 179 -7.45 -8.64 1.62
N ILE A 180 -7.05 -7.85 2.61
CA ILE A 180 -6.67 -6.44 2.43
C ILE A 180 -5.34 -6.11 3.11
N GLU A 181 -4.69 -5.07 2.61
CA GLU A 181 -3.59 -4.38 3.27
C GLU A 181 -3.98 -2.93 3.56
N LEU A 182 -3.93 -2.52 4.82
CA LEU A 182 -4.07 -1.10 5.19
C LEU A 182 -2.79 -0.34 4.83
N HIS A 183 -2.92 0.77 4.09
CA HIS A 183 -1.76 1.62 3.79
C HIS A 183 -1.43 2.56 4.95
N GLY A 184 -0.65 2.07 5.93
CA GLY A 184 -0.13 2.82 7.08
C GLY A 184 1.27 3.42 6.90
N ALA A 185 1.65 3.75 5.66
CA ALA A 185 3.03 4.04 5.27
C ALA A 185 3.12 5.21 4.29
N ASN A 186 4.35 5.60 3.92
CA ASN A 186 4.68 6.55 2.85
C ASN A 186 4.00 7.93 3.00
N GLY A 187 3.78 8.36 4.24
CA GLY A 187 3.23 9.69 4.53
C GLY A 187 1.76 9.88 4.19
N TYR A 188 0.97 8.81 4.03
CA TYR A 188 -0.49 8.88 3.84
C TYR A 188 -1.27 8.91 5.16
N LEU A 189 -2.60 8.95 5.14
CA LEU A 189 -3.41 9.38 6.28
C LEU A 189 -3.09 8.65 7.60
N ILE A 190 -3.08 7.31 7.60
CA ILE A 190 -2.73 6.55 8.82
C ILE A 190 -1.33 6.92 9.32
N ASN A 191 -0.36 7.03 8.42
CA ASN A 191 1.01 7.44 8.74
C ASN A 191 1.06 8.89 9.25
N GLN A 192 0.25 9.79 8.71
CA GLN A 192 0.15 11.19 9.14
C GLN A 192 -0.37 11.32 10.57
N PHE A 193 -1.17 10.36 11.07
CA PHE A 193 -1.53 10.29 12.48
C PHE A 193 -0.42 9.68 13.35
N ILE A 194 0.33 8.69 12.84
CA ILE A 194 1.41 8.02 13.59
C ILE A 194 2.61 8.96 13.82
N ASP A 195 3.06 9.67 12.79
CA ASP A 195 4.30 10.41 12.78
C ASP A 195 4.23 11.73 13.57
N SER A 196 5.18 11.96 14.49
CA SER A 196 5.19 13.12 15.38
C SER A 196 5.29 14.48 14.68
N GLN A 197 5.92 14.57 13.50
CA GLN A 197 6.04 15.84 12.76
C GLN A 197 4.89 16.10 11.78
N ALA A 198 4.01 15.12 11.57
CA ALA A 198 2.79 15.29 10.78
C ALA A 198 1.57 15.52 11.69
N ASN A 199 1.57 14.99 12.91
CA ASN A 199 0.48 15.07 13.87
C ASN A 199 0.79 16.01 15.04
N LEU A 200 0.30 17.25 14.93
CA LEU A 200 0.39 18.28 15.96
C LEU A 200 -0.91 18.45 16.76
N ARG A 201 -1.80 17.46 16.74
CA ARG A 201 -3.07 17.53 17.48
C ARG A 201 -2.80 17.52 18.99
N ASP A 202 -3.66 18.22 19.72
CA ASP A 202 -3.69 18.31 21.19
C ASP A 202 -4.88 17.56 21.82
N ASP A 203 -5.62 16.81 21.00
CA ASP A 203 -6.75 15.97 21.41
C ASP A 203 -6.36 14.49 21.59
N GLU A 204 -7.36 13.61 21.69
CA GLU A 204 -7.14 12.18 21.92
C GLU A 204 -6.46 11.44 20.75
N TYR A 205 -6.25 12.09 19.60
CA TYR A 205 -5.55 11.53 18.45
C TYR A 205 -4.15 12.12 18.25
N GLY A 206 -3.64 12.98 19.15
CA GLY A 206 -2.27 13.51 19.08
C GLY A 206 -1.58 13.72 20.43
N GLY A 207 -0.39 14.33 20.36
CA GLY A 207 0.53 14.49 21.48
C GLY A 207 1.23 13.19 21.86
N SER A 208 0.63 12.40 22.75
CA SER A 208 1.23 11.17 23.24
C SER A 208 1.34 10.09 22.15
N LEU A 209 2.35 9.21 22.24
CA LEU A 209 2.50 8.09 21.30
C LEU A 209 1.23 7.22 21.23
N GLN A 210 0.57 6.96 22.37
CA GLN A 210 -0.67 6.18 22.39
C GLN A 210 -1.80 6.84 21.62
N ASN A 211 -1.93 8.17 21.74
CA ASN A 211 -2.93 8.93 21.00
C ASN A 211 -2.62 8.95 19.49
N ARG A 212 -1.34 9.13 19.10
CA ARG A 212 -0.93 9.07 17.69
C ARG A 212 -1.23 7.71 17.03
N LEU A 213 -1.13 6.62 17.80
CA LEU A 213 -1.46 5.27 17.35
C LEU A 213 -2.97 4.96 17.39
N ARG A 214 -3.81 5.82 17.99
CA ARG A 214 -5.25 5.57 18.17
C ARG A 214 -5.98 5.37 16.85
N PHE A 215 -5.78 6.26 15.89
CA PHE A 215 -6.45 6.17 14.59
C PHE A 215 -6.13 4.86 13.87
N MET A 216 -4.86 4.43 13.87
CA MET A 216 -4.46 3.13 13.32
C MET A 216 -5.17 1.98 14.05
N ARG A 217 -5.19 2.00 15.39
CA ARG A 217 -5.87 0.98 16.20
C ARG A 217 -7.35 0.89 15.85
N GLU A 218 -8.05 2.00 15.72
CA GLU A 218 -9.48 2.06 15.39
C GLU A 218 -9.76 1.54 13.98
N VAL A 219 -8.98 1.97 12.98
CA VAL A 219 -9.11 1.47 11.60
C VAL A 219 -8.90 -0.05 11.54
N VAL A 220 -7.82 -0.55 12.14
CA VAL A 220 -7.51 -1.99 12.16
C VAL A 220 -8.61 -2.77 12.87
N THR A 221 -9.13 -2.24 13.98
CA THR A 221 -10.22 -2.88 14.75
C THR A 221 -11.49 -2.96 13.92
N ALA A 222 -11.92 -1.85 13.31
CA ALA A 222 -13.13 -1.79 12.49
C ALA A 222 -13.06 -2.69 11.26
N VAL A 223 -11.91 -2.71 10.57
CA VAL A 223 -11.70 -3.58 9.41
C VAL A 223 -11.62 -5.05 9.80
N SER A 224 -10.93 -5.37 10.90
CA SER A 224 -10.88 -6.73 11.42
C SER A 224 -12.26 -7.26 11.83
N ALA A 225 -13.11 -6.41 12.42
CA ALA A 225 -14.50 -6.75 12.73
C ALA A 225 -15.34 -6.95 11.47
N ALA A 226 -15.05 -6.23 10.39
CA ALA A 226 -15.80 -6.31 9.14
C ALA A 226 -15.50 -7.56 8.30
N ILE A 227 -14.23 -8.04 8.28
CA ILE A 227 -13.80 -9.10 7.34
C ILE A 227 -12.99 -10.25 7.96
N GLY A 228 -12.73 -10.20 9.27
CA GLY A 228 -11.85 -11.14 9.97
C GLY A 228 -10.39 -10.70 9.96
N LYS A 229 -9.75 -10.68 11.14
CA LYS A 229 -8.36 -10.20 11.34
C LYS A 229 -7.31 -11.00 10.56
N GLU A 230 -7.59 -12.26 10.28
CA GLU A 230 -6.73 -13.17 9.52
C GLU A 230 -6.59 -12.80 8.04
N ARG A 231 -7.42 -11.86 7.57
CA ARG A 231 -7.39 -11.29 6.20
C ARG A 231 -6.87 -9.85 6.16
N VAL A 232 -6.41 -9.32 7.29
CA VAL A 232 -5.96 -7.93 7.43
C VAL A 232 -4.46 -7.89 7.56
N GLY A 233 -3.78 -7.24 6.61
CA GLY A 233 -2.40 -6.80 6.77
C GLY A 233 -2.32 -5.28 6.93
N ILE A 234 -1.15 -4.78 7.35
CA ILE A 234 -0.85 -3.34 7.32
C ILE A 234 0.57 -3.11 6.84
N ARG A 235 0.73 -2.11 5.98
CA ARG A 235 2.04 -1.64 5.53
C ARG A 235 2.51 -0.47 6.38
N LEU A 236 3.74 -0.52 6.88
CA LEU A 236 4.41 0.52 7.66
C LEU A 236 5.76 0.87 7.02
N ALA A 237 6.25 2.10 7.22
CA ALA A 237 7.53 2.54 6.67
C ALA A 237 8.34 3.37 7.71
N PRO A 238 8.93 2.70 8.72
CA PRO A 238 9.47 3.37 9.91
C PRO A 238 10.50 4.46 9.63
N LEU A 239 11.42 4.22 8.69
CA LEU A 239 12.55 5.10 8.40
C LEU A 239 12.37 5.89 7.10
N THR A 240 11.18 5.87 6.50
CA THR A 240 10.95 6.59 5.25
C THR A 240 10.69 8.08 5.51
N THR A 241 11.16 8.93 4.60
CA THR A 241 10.86 10.37 4.58
C THR A 241 10.01 10.78 3.37
N LEU A 242 9.46 9.80 2.65
CA LEU A 242 8.62 10.01 1.48
C LEU A 242 7.37 10.83 1.84
N MET A 243 6.94 11.69 0.91
CA MET A 243 5.75 12.55 1.09
C MET A 243 5.80 13.41 2.37
N GLY A 244 7.02 13.75 2.81
CA GLY A 244 7.25 14.55 4.01
C GLY A 244 6.93 13.81 5.31
N SER A 245 6.88 12.48 5.31
CA SER A 245 6.80 11.67 6.53
C SER A 245 8.04 11.90 7.38
N LYS A 246 7.84 12.07 8.69
CA LYS A 246 8.94 12.27 9.63
C LYS A 246 8.44 12.07 11.06
N ASP A 247 9.10 11.17 11.77
CA ASP A 247 8.90 10.93 13.19
C ASP A 247 10.20 11.22 13.94
N ASP A 248 10.10 11.75 15.16
CA ASP A 248 11.27 12.10 15.97
C ASP A 248 11.92 10.86 16.62
N THR A 249 11.16 9.76 16.77
CA THR A 249 11.62 8.51 17.40
C THR A 249 11.13 7.29 16.61
N PRO A 250 11.46 7.16 15.32
CA PRO A 250 10.79 6.23 14.42
C PRO A 250 10.92 4.77 14.88
N GLU A 251 12.07 4.34 15.38
CA GLU A 251 12.21 2.96 15.86
C GLU A 251 11.24 2.67 17.03
N ALA A 252 11.20 3.53 18.04
CA ALA A 252 10.31 3.36 19.19
C ALA A 252 8.83 3.45 18.80
N THR A 253 8.48 4.42 17.94
CA THR A 253 7.11 4.63 17.45
C THR A 253 6.58 3.39 16.73
N TYR A 254 7.36 2.83 15.81
CA TYR A 254 6.91 1.71 14.99
C TYR A 254 7.02 0.35 15.69
N LEU A 255 7.91 0.18 16.68
CA LEU A 255 7.86 -0.98 17.59
C LEU A 255 6.63 -0.93 18.49
N ALA A 256 6.22 0.25 18.97
CA ALA A 256 4.97 0.41 19.70
C ALA A 256 3.75 0.13 18.81
N ALA A 257 3.75 0.61 17.56
CA ALA A 257 2.73 0.27 16.58
C ALA A 257 2.64 -1.25 16.37
N ALA A 258 3.78 -1.94 16.24
CA ALA A 258 3.82 -3.40 16.12
C ALA A 258 3.25 -4.11 17.34
N SER A 259 3.47 -3.60 18.56
CA SER A 259 2.84 -4.14 19.77
C SER A 259 1.32 -4.06 19.70
N VAL A 260 0.78 -2.90 19.30
CA VAL A 260 -0.67 -2.72 19.10
C VAL A 260 -1.22 -3.70 18.07
N LEU A 261 -0.51 -3.88 16.95
CA LEU A 261 -0.94 -4.77 15.87
C LEU A 261 -0.85 -6.25 16.28
N ASN A 262 0.12 -6.61 17.13
CA ASN A 262 0.24 -7.94 17.72
C ASN A 262 -0.94 -8.25 18.65
N GLU A 263 -1.34 -7.30 19.51
CA GLU A 263 -2.53 -7.42 20.38
C GLU A 263 -3.80 -7.67 19.56
N LEU A 264 -3.94 -6.98 18.43
CA LEU A 264 -5.08 -7.13 17.51
C LEU A 264 -5.02 -8.45 16.72
N GLY A 265 -3.83 -9.04 16.56
CA GLY A 265 -3.63 -10.35 15.94
C GLY A 265 -3.92 -10.36 14.44
N ILE A 266 -3.52 -9.31 13.73
CA ILE A 266 -3.67 -9.20 12.27
C ILE A 266 -2.78 -10.21 11.52
N ALA A 267 -3.08 -10.45 10.25
CA ALA A 267 -2.41 -11.45 9.41
C ALA A 267 -0.91 -11.18 9.24
N TYR A 268 -0.53 -9.93 8.93
CA TYR A 268 0.86 -9.58 8.71
C TYR A 268 1.17 -8.09 8.93
N ILE A 269 2.44 -7.80 9.21
CA ILE A 269 3.02 -6.46 9.06
C ILE A 269 3.94 -6.47 7.85
N HIS A 270 3.77 -5.49 6.97
CA HIS A 270 4.60 -5.27 5.80
C HIS A 270 5.46 -4.02 5.97
N ILE A 271 6.75 -4.20 6.19
CA ILE A 271 7.73 -3.13 6.31
C ILE A 271 8.25 -2.73 4.92
N ALA A 272 8.04 -1.46 4.58
CA ALA A 272 8.73 -0.82 3.46
C ALA A 272 10.02 -0.16 3.96
N GLU A 273 11.17 -0.73 3.58
CA GLU A 273 12.48 -0.12 3.77
C GLU A 273 12.68 1.02 2.77
N ALA A 274 13.38 2.07 3.22
CA ALA A 274 13.79 3.17 2.37
C ALA A 274 14.70 2.66 1.24
N ASP A 275 14.45 3.10 -0.01
CA ASP A 275 15.03 2.46 -1.19
C ASP A 275 15.61 3.42 -2.25
N TRP A 276 16.01 4.64 -1.84
CA TRP A 276 16.77 5.63 -2.62
C TRP A 276 18.29 5.52 -2.38
N GLU A 277 19.10 6.38 -3.03
CA GLU A 277 20.56 6.21 -3.15
C GLU A 277 21.33 6.43 -1.83
N ASP A 278 20.77 7.19 -0.88
CA ASP A 278 21.31 7.43 0.47
C ASP A 278 20.28 7.16 1.58
N ALA A 279 19.41 6.17 1.33
CA ALA A 279 18.39 5.77 2.28
C ALA A 279 19.01 5.21 3.57
N PRO A 280 18.43 5.51 4.75
CA PRO A 280 18.84 4.84 5.98
C PRO A 280 18.62 3.33 5.83
N VAL A 281 19.65 2.55 6.16
CA VAL A 281 19.56 1.09 6.22
C VAL A 281 18.79 0.71 7.48
N MET A 282 17.76 -0.13 7.33
CA MET A 282 17.02 -0.65 8.47
C MET A 282 17.96 -1.47 9.37
N PRO A 283 18.19 -1.07 10.65
CA PRO A 283 19.10 -1.78 11.53
C PRO A 283 18.65 -3.23 11.79
N ALA A 284 19.59 -4.17 11.87
CA ALA A 284 19.28 -5.55 12.22
C ALA A 284 18.57 -5.64 13.59
N ALA A 285 19.01 -4.85 14.57
CA ALA A 285 18.39 -4.76 15.89
C ALA A 285 16.90 -4.37 15.84
N PHE A 286 16.50 -3.49 14.91
CA PHE A 286 15.09 -3.16 14.71
C PHE A 286 14.31 -4.37 14.17
N LYS A 287 14.87 -5.11 13.21
CA LYS A 287 14.23 -6.32 12.65
C LYS A 287 14.07 -7.41 13.72
N GLU A 288 15.09 -7.61 14.54
CA GLU A 288 15.08 -8.54 15.67
C GLU A 288 14.04 -8.13 16.72
N ALA A 289 14.01 -6.85 17.12
CA ALA A 289 13.02 -6.33 18.05
C ALA A 289 11.59 -6.46 17.50
N LEU A 290 11.39 -6.14 16.21
CA LEU A 290 10.08 -6.28 15.56
C LEU A 290 9.62 -7.74 15.56
N ARG A 291 10.51 -8.68 15.26
CA ARG A 291 10.22 -10.12 15.27
C ARG A 291 9.86 -10.63 16.68
N ILE A 292 10.48 -10.08 17.72
CA ILE A 292 10.15 -10.41 19.12
C ILE A 292 8.76 -9.86 19.49
N ILE A 293 8.40 -8.66 19.03
CA ILE A 293 7.15 -7.98 19.42
C ILE A 293 5.94 -8.52 18.67
N PHE A 294 6.07 -8.69 17.35
CA PHE A 294 4.99 -9.17 16.50
C PHE A 294 5.20 -10.64 16.20
N HIS A 295 4.20 -11.49 16.44
CA HIS A 295 4.31 -12.95 16.25
C HIS A 295 3.71 -13.47 14.93
N GLY A 296 2.97 -12.63 14.21
CA GLY A 296 2.39 -12.98 12.90
C GLY A 296 3.40 -12.95 11.75
N THR A 297 2.92 -12.99 10.50
CA THR A 297 3.80 -12.96 9.33
C THR A 297 4.46 -11.59 9.15
N LEU A 298 5.78 -11.55 8.91
CA LEU A 298 6.51 -10.33 8.55
C LEU A 298 6.87 -10.30 7.06
N ILE A 299 6.53 -9.21 6.37
CA ILE A 299 6.90 -8.95 4.98
C ILE A 299 7.88 -7.79 4.95
N TYR A 300 9.00 -7.92 4.24
CA TYR A 300 9.92 -6.80 4.00
C TYR A 300 10.05 -6.50 2.50
N SER A 301 9.98 -5.22 2.13
CA SER A 301 10.25 -4.73 0.78
C SER A 301 11.22 -3.56 0.79
N GLY A 302 11.97 -3.36 -0.30
CA GLY A 302 12.96 -2.26 -0.44
C GLY A 302 14.32 -2.74 -0.94
N LYS A 303 14.58 -2.60 -2.25
CA LYS A 303 15.84 -3.00 -2.91
C LYS A 303 16.34 -4.42 -2.54
N TYR A 304 15.44 -5.36 -2.26
CA TYR A 304 15.82 -6.74 -2.02
C TYR A 304 16.31 -7.40 -3.31
N THR A 305 17.43 -8.13 -3.19
CA THR A 305 17.93 -9.07 -4.20
C THR A 305 17.64 -10.50 -3.73
N LYS A 306 17.81 -11.51 -4.59
CA LYS A 306 17.69 -12.93 -4.19
C LYS A 306 18.53 -13.25 -2.95
N ILE A 307 19.77 -12.75 -2.91
CA ILE A 307 20.72 -12.99 -1.81
C ILE A 307 20.21 -12.35 -0.51
N ARG A 308 19.87 -11.05 -0.53
CA ARG A 308 19.34 -10.35 0.66
C ARG A 308 18.01 -10.95 1.14
N ALA A 309 17.20 -11.45 0.22
CA ALA A 309 15.94 -12.12 0.54
C ALA A 309 16.18 -13.43 1.30
N GLU A 310 17.06 -14.30 0.80
CA GLU A 310 17.42 -15.55 1.47
C GLU A 310 18.09 -15.30 2.83
N GLU A 311 18.94 -14.27 2.94
CA GLU A 311 19.54 -13.85 4.22
C GLU A 311 18.47 -13.43 5.24
N ALA A 312 17.52 -12.58 4.86
CA ALA A 312 16.45 -12.14 5.77
C ALA A 312 15.55 -13.30 6.22
N LEU A 313 15.27 -14.25 5.33
CA LEU A 313 14.51 -15.47 5.65
C LEU A 313 15.29 -16.39 6.59
N ALA A 314 16.59 -16.61 6.34
CA ALA A 314 17.44 -17.49 7.15
C ALA A 314 17.66 -16.95 8.57
N ASN A 315 17.73 -15.63 8.74
CA ASN A 315 17.83 -14.98 10.05
C ASN A 315 16.47 -14.86 10.78
N GLY A 316 15.36 -15.26 10.15
CA GLY A 316 14.03 -15.16 10.75
C GLY A 316 13.49 -13.73 10.88
N TRP A 317 14.12 -12.75 10.24
CA TRP A 317 13.67 -11.35 10.24
C TRP A 317 12.37 -11.16 9.44
N ALA A 318 12.18 -11.96 8.41
CA ALA A 318 11.03 -11.92 7.54
C ALA A 318 10.52 -13.34 7.25
N ASP A 319 9.23 -13.42 6.93
CA ASP A 319 8.58 -14.63 6.45
C ASP A 319 8.37 -14.60 4.94
N LEU A 320 8.15 -13.41 4.39
CA LEU A 320 7.91 -13.11 2.99
C LEU A 320 8.71 -11.87 2.54
N ILE A 321 9.08 -11.80 1.25
CA ILE A 321 9.89 -10.70 0.71
C ILE A 321 9.21 -10.06 -0.51
N GLY A 322 9.06 -8.74 -0.48
CA GLY A 322 8.44 -7.94 -1.52
C GLY A 322 9.46 -7.37 -2.53
N PHE A 323 9.18 -7.55 -3.83
CA PHE A 323 10.02 -7.05 -4.93
C PHE A 323 9.24 -6.09 -5.83
N GLY A 324 9.27 -4.77 -5.58
CA GLY A 324 8.49 -3.80 -6.35
C GLY A 324 8.92 -3.64 -7.81
N ARG A 325 9.89 -2.74 -8.06
CA ARG A 325 10.42 -2.44 -9.41
C ARG A 325 10.75 -3.69 -10.25
N PRO A 326 11.34 -4.77 -9.69
CA PRO A 326 11.52 -6.01 -10.44
C PRO A 326 10.22 -6.61 -11.00
N PHE A 327 9.11 -6.63 -10.23
CA PHE A 327 7.82 -7.12 -10.73
C PHE A 327 7.20 -6.22 -11.80
N ILE A 328 7.51 -4.92 -11.84
CA ILE A 328 7.04 -4.07 -12.94
C ILE A 328 7.51 -4.64 -14.27
N ALA A 329 8.81 -4.93 -14.39
CA ALA A 329 9.42 -5.35 -15.65
C ALA A 329 9.45 -6.88 -15.88
N ASN A 330 9.15 -7.68 -14.86
CA ASN A 330 9.30 -9.13 -14.91
C ASN A 330 8.02 -9.81 -14.39
N PRO A 331 7.03 -10.11 -15.26
CA PRO A 331 5.78 -10.75 -14.83
C PRO A 331 6.00 -12.15 -14.22
N ASP A 332 7.06 -12.82 -14.67
CA ASP A 332 7.52 -14.15 -14.26
C ASP A 332 8.70 -14.09 -13.26
N LEU A 333 8.83 -13.00 -12.49
CA LEU A 333 9.96 -12.78 -11.58
C LEU A 333 10.32 -14.01 -10.71
N PRO A 334 9.37 -14.75 -10.09
CA PRO A 334 9.72 -15.96 -9.34
C PRO A 334 10.46 -17.02 -10.16
N HIS A 335 10.08 -17.22 -11.43
CA HIS A 335 10.77 -18.16 -12.32
C HIS A 335 12.19 -17.69 -12.61
N ARG A 336 12.38 -16.41 -12.91
CA ARG A 336 13.70 -15.83 -13.19
C ARG A 336 14.62 -15.92 -11.98
N LEU A 337 14.13 -15.56 -10.80
CA LEU A 337 14.90 -15.66 -9.55
C LEU A 337 15.26 -17.12 -9.22
N LYS A 338 14.35 -18.07 -9.48
CA LYS A 338 14.62 -19.49 -9.21
C LYS A 338 15.73 -20.06 -10.09
N ASN A 339 15.79 -19.63 -11.35
CA ASN A 339 16.72 -20.13 -12.35
C ASN A 339 17.90 -19.19 -12.65
N ASP A 340 18.05 -18.13 -11.85
CA ASP A 340 19.11 -17.11 -11.99
C ASP A 340 19.17 -16.50 -13.41
N LEU A 341 18.00 -16.28 -14.01
CA LEU A 341 17.87 -15.66 -15.33
C LEU A 341 18.03 -14.13 -15.24
N PRO A 342 18.50 -13.47 -16.32
CA PRO A 342 18.55 -12.02 -16.41
C PRO A 342 17.17 -11.39 -16.19
N LEU A 343 17.15 -10.26 -15.47
CA LEU A 343 15.93 -9.47 -15.25
C LEU A 343 15.82 -8.36 -16.30
N ASN A 344 14.62 -8.17 -16.83
CA ASN A 344 14.28 -7.02 -17.65
C ASN A 344 14.44 -5.73 -16.81
N ALA A 345 14.94 -4.67 -17.44
CA ALA A 345 15.06 -3.36 -16.83
C ALA A 345 13.72 -2.60 -16.88
N PRO A 346 13.28 -1.97 -15.78
CA PRO A 346 12.06 -1.17 -15.78
C PRO A 346 12.26 0.19 -16.48
N ILE A 347 11.25 0.63 -17.23
CA ILE A 347 11.19 1.91 -17.93
C ILE A 347 10.43 2.92 -17.05
N LYS A 348 11.16 3.82 -16.39
CA LYS A 348 10.60 4.73 -15.36
C LYS A 348 9.52 5.67 -15.90
N GLU A 349 9.68 6.08 -17.16
CA GLU A 349 8.80 7.01 -17.87
C GLU A 349 7.38 6.45 -18.05
N THR A 350 7.22 5.13 -17.95
CA THR A 350 5.94 4.42 -18.14
C THR A 350 5.33 3.92 -16.83
N PHE A 351 5.87 4.32 -15.68
CA PHE A 351 5.36 3.86 -14.39
C PHE A 351 3.92 4.31 -14.15
N PHE A 352 3.59 5.57 -14.45
CA PHE A 352 2.28 6.16 -14.18
C PHE A 352 1.59 6.61 -15.47
N GLY A 353 0.28 6.36 -15.58
CA GLY A 353 -0.51 6.75 -16.75
C GLY A 353 -0.24 5.90 -17.98
N GLY A 354 -0.85 6.30 -19.10
CA GLY A 354 -0.65 5.68 -20.41
C GLY A 354 -1.42 4.37 -20.60
N GLY A 355 -1.03 3.63 -21.64
CA GLY A 355 -1.68 2.39 -22.06
C GLY A 355 -0.90 1.13 -21.67
N LYS A 356 -0.76 0.23 -22.65
CA LYS A 356 -0.16 -1.10 -22.49
C LYS A 356 1.37 -1.05 -22.40
N GLU A 357 1.96 0.01 -22.95
CA GLU A 357 3.40 0.22 -23.02
C GLU A 357 4.00 0.38 -21.61
N GLY A 358 5.05 -0.39 -21.33
CA GLY A 358 5.66 -0.48 -19.99
C GLY A 358 4.71 -1.00 -18.91
N TYR A 359 3.67 -1.74 -19.31
CA TYR A 359 2.66 -2.32 -18.42
C TYR A 359 2.44 -3.80 -18.70
N LEU A 360 1.97 -4.12 -19.91
CA LEU A 360 1.63 -5.48 -20.36
C LEU A 360 2.65 -6.08 -21.34
N ASP A 361 3.57 -5.28 -21.85
CA ASP A 361 4.48 -5.60 -22.96
C ASP A 361 5.88 -6.06 -22.53
N TYR A 362 6.13 -6.16 -21.23
CA TYR A 362 7.36 -6.78 -20.74
C TYR A 362 7.37 -8.28 -21.05
N PRO A 363 8.42 -8.80 -21.72
CA PRO A 363 8.46 -10.20 -22.13
C PRO A 363 8.62 -11.12 -20.91
N ALA A 364 7.87 -12.22 -20.90
CA ALA A 364 8.15 -13.38 -20.05
C ALA A 364 9.28 -14.23 -20.68
N SER A 365 9.99 -15.01 -19.84
CA SER A 365 10.99 -15.98 -20.30
C SER A 365 10.39 -17.24 -20.90
#